data_AF-A0A6L8GJ75-F1
#
_entry.id   AF-A0A6L8GJ75-F1
#
_cell.length_a   1.000
_cell.length_b   1.000
_cell.length_c   1.000
_cell.angle_alpha   90.00
_cell.angle_beta   90.00
_cell.angle_gamma   90.00
#
_symmetry.space_group_name_H-M   'P 1'
#
loop_
_entity.id
_entity.type
_entity.pdbx_description
1 polymer ?
#
loop_
_entity_poly.entity_id
_entity_poly.type
_entity_poly.pdbx_seq_one_letter_code
_entity_poly.pdbx_strand_id
1 'polypeptide(L)'
;MDTDQPADSSRNRPFGRILVGIVAVIALVALGRQFGVFLDRFVVWVDGLGAIGPIVFMAGYAAATVAFVPGAVLSLAAGATFGLGPGMLYVMLGATTGASLAFLLARYVAREAIEQRIQGSARFAAVDRAIGREGFKIVMLLRLSPVFPFNLLNYSLGLTKVRFADYVAASIGMLPGSLLYTYSGVVVGDVIRLAGGAAPERGPVYYTVVVLGLAATVAVTALVTRTARRALGEATAA
;
A
#
# COMPACT_ATOMS: atom_id res chain seq x y z
N MET A 1 11.40 -56.47 26.10
CA MET A 1 9.92 -56.54 26.04
C MET A 1 9.44 -55.17 26.46
N ASP A 2 8.98 -54.41 25.47
CA ASP A 2 8.33 -53.10 25.43
C ASP A 2 8.85 -51.90 26.26
N THR A 3 9.55 -51.02 25.54
CA THR A 3 9.59 -49.58 25.77
C THR A 3 8.34 -48.95 25.15
N ASP A 4 7.33 -48.63 25.97
CA ASP A 4 6.15 -47.91 25.53
C ASP A 4 6.37 -46.40 25.71
N GLN A 5 6.60 -45.71 24.59
CA GLN A 5 6.67 -44.25 24.51
C GLN A 5 5.44 -43.78 23.72
N PRO A 6 4.44 -43.10 24.34
CA PRO A 6 3.34 -42.58 23.56
C PRO A 6 3.75 -41.28 22.86
N ALA A 7 3.77 -41.41 21.55
CA ALA A 7 3.72 -40.45 20.46
C ALA A 7 3.36 -38.99 20.80
N ASP A 8 4.22 -38.10 20.29
CA ASP A 8 3.93 -36.73 19.88
C ASP A 8 2.56 -36.64 19.17
N SER A 9 1.63 -35.91 19.79
CA SER A 9 0.41 -35.47 19.14
C SER A 9 0.39 -33.94 19.02
N SER A 10 1.21 -33.39 18.13
CA SER A 10 1.00 -32.06 17.55
C SER A 10 -0.31 -32.03 16.75
N ARG A 11 -1.42 -31.97 17.49
CA ARG A 11 -2.78 -31.90 16.97
C ARG A 11 -2.94 -30.57 16.23
N ASN A 12 -2.72 -30.58 14.92
CA ASN A 12 -3.13 -29.53 14.00
C ASN A 12 -4.61 -29.20 14.25
N ARG A 13 -4.92 -28.11 14.97
CA ARG A 13 -6.30 -27.71 15.26
C ARG A 13 -6.83 -26.88 14.08
N PRO A 14 -7.59 -27.44 13.13
CA PRO A 14 -8.17 -26.69 12.01
C PRO A 14 -9.07 -25.54 12.50
N PHE A 15 -9.64 -25.70 13.69
CA PHE A 15 -10.47 -24.71 14.37
C PHE A 15 -9.75 -23.39 14.65
N GLY A 16 -8.46 -23.43 15.00
CA GLY A 16 -7.66 -22.21 15.22
C GLY A 16 -7.45 -21.43 13.92
N ARG A 17 -7.29 -22.13 12.79
CA ARG A 17 -7.11 -21.50 11.47
C ARG A 17 -8.42 -20.88 10.97
N ILE A 18 -9.56 -21.52 11.25
CA ILE A 18 -10.89 -20.99 10.92
C ILE A 18 -11.18 -19.75 11.77
N LEU A 19 -10.90 -19.79 13.07
CA LEU A 19 -11.09 -18.65 13.97
C LEU A 19 -10.22 -17.45 13.54
N VAL A 20 -8.95 -17.70 13.22
CA VAL A 20 -8.03 -16.67 12.70
C VAL A 20 -8.54 -16.11 11.37
N GLY A 21 -9.06 -16.97 10.47
CA GLY A 21 -9.67 -16.53 9.21
C GLY A 21 -10.90 -15.64 9.44
N ILE A 22 -11.79 -16.01 10.35
CA ILE A 22 -12.97 -15.22 10.71
C ILE A 22 -12.57 -13.89 11.32
N VAL A 23 -11.62 -13.88 12.27
CA VAL A 23 -11.09 -12.65 12.87
C VAL A 23 -10.43 -11.75 11.82
N ALA A 24 -9.67 -12.32 10.88
CA ALA A 24 -9.07 -11.57 9.78
C ALA A 24 -10.13 -10.96 8.85
N VAL A 25 -11.20 -11.69 8.53
CA VAL A 25 -12.32 -11.18 7.73
C VAL A 25 -13.07 -10.07 8.48
N ILE A 26 -13.36 -10.25 9.77
CA ILE A 26 -14.00 -9.23 10.60
C ILE A 26 -13.11 -7.98 10.69
N ALA A 27 -11.80 -8.14 10.88
CA ALA A 27 -10.84 -7.05 10.91
C ALA A 27 -10.78 -6.32 9.55
N LEU A 28 -10.76 -7.05 8.44
CA LEU A 28 -10.82 -6.49 7.08
C LEU A 28 -12.10 -5.70 6.85
N VAL A 29 -13.25 -6.23 7.27
CA VAL A 29 -14.55 -5.55 7.15
C VAL A 29 -14.62 -4.32 8.05
N ALA A 30 -14.13 -4.41 9.30
CA ALA A 30 -14.09 -3.29 10.23
C ALA A 30 -13.16 -2.17 9.73
N LEU A 31 -11.98 -2.54 9.24
CA LEU A 31 -11.01 -1.61 8.65
C LEU A 31 -11.60 -0.96 7.39
N GLY A 32 -12.24 -1.73 6.52
CA GLY A 32 -12.92 -1.23 5.32
C GLY A 32 -14.09 -0.28 5.64
N ARG A 33 -14.83 -0.53 6.73
CA ARG A 33 -15.88 0.40 7.20
C ARG A 33 -15.31 1.71 7.73
N GLN A 34 -14.29 1.63 8.58
CA GLN A 34 -13.61 2.82 9.10
C GLN A 34 -13.01 3.65 7.97
N PHE A 35 -12.50 2.96 6.96
CA PHE A 35 -11.99 3.55 5.73
C PHE A 35 -13.06 4.30 4.92
N GLY A 36 -14.21 3.68 4.68
CA GLY A 36 -15.33 4.33 3.98
C GLY A 36 -15.82 5.58 4.70
N VAL A 37 -15.98 5.52 6.03
CA VAL A 37 -16.39 6.69 6.84
C VAL A 37 -15.35 7.83 6.79
N PHE A 38 -14.05 7.48 6.81
CA PHE A 38 -12.99 8.47 6.65
C PHE A 38 -13.04 9.14 5.27
N LEU A 39 -13.18 8.34 4.21
CA LEU A 39 -13.26 8.84 2.84
C LEU A 39 -14.47 9.76 2.65
N ASP A 40 -15.65 9.38 3.11
CA ASP A 40 -16.86 10.21 2.98
C ASP A 40 -16.72 11.55 3.71
N ARG A 41 -16.21 11.54 4.96
CA ARG A 41 -15.96 12.77 5.72
C ARG A 41 -14.91 13.65 5.04
N PHE A 42 -13.88 13.04 4.49
CA PHE A 42 -12.80 13.74 3.81
C PHE A 42 -13.30 14.38 2.51
N VAL A 43 -14.08 13.65 1.70
CA VAL A 43 -14.69 14.15 0.46
C VAL A 43 -15.59 15.36 0.76
N VAL A 44 -16.52 15.22 1.71
CA VAL A 44 -17.45 16.31 2.08
C VAL A 44 -16.71 17.54 2.61
N TRP A 45 -15.66 17.32 3.42
CA TRP A 45 -14.85 18.42 3.93
C TRP A 45 -14.08 19.12 2.81
N VAL A 46 -13.45 18.38 1.91
CA VAL A 46 -12.69 18.93 0.78
C VAL A 46 -13.60 19.65 -0.22
N ASP A 47 -14.78 19.11 -0.51
CA ASP A 47 -15.78 19.77 -1.36
C ASP A 47 -16.28 21.07 -0.72
N GLY A 48 -16.47 21.09 0.61
CA GLY A 48 -16.86 22.28 1.36
C GLY A 48 -15.83 23.41 1.35
N LEU A 49 -14.57 23.12 0.99
CA LEU A 49 -13.49 24.11 0.89
C LEU A 49 -13.49 24.87 -0.45
N GLY A 50 -14.28 24.45 -1.44
CA GLY A 50 -14.35 25.12 -2.74
C GLY A 50 -12.98 25.22 -3.44
N ALA A 51 -12.61 26.42 -3.91
CA ALA A 51 -11.40 26.63 -4.73
C ALA A 51 -10.07 26.31 -4.01
N ILE A 52 -10.02 26.32 -2.67
CA ILE A 52 -8.81 25.97 -1.90
C ILE A 52 -8.70 24.47 -1.61
N GLY A 53 -9.76 23.69 -1.85
CA GLY A 53 -9.81 22.25 -1.59
C GLY A 53 -8.62 21.46 -2.17
N PRO A 54 -8.23 21.65 -3.44
CA PRO A 54 -7.05 20.99 -4.02
C PRO A 54 -5.74 21.30 -3.30
N ILE A 55 -5.53 22.54 -2.88
CA ILE A 55 -4.30 22.96 -2.19
C ILE A 55 -4.22 22.29 -0.82
N VAL A 56 -5.33 22.31 -0.08
CA VAL A 56 -5.44 21.67 1.23
C VAL A 56 -5.29 20.15 1.11
N PHE A 57 -5.86 19.54 0.07
CA PHE A 57 -5.66 18.13 -0.25
C PHE A 57 -4.19 17.79 -0.47
N MET A 58 -3.48 18.55 -1.31
CA MET A 58 -2.06 18.30 -1.60
C MET A 58 -1.18 18.47 -0.35
N ALA A 59 -1.45 19.50 0.46
CA ALA A 59 -0.75 19.72 1.72
C ALA A 59 -1.02 18.59 2.73
N GLY A 60 -2.28 18.18 2.85
CA GLY A 60 -2.69 17.04 3.67
C GLY A 60 -2.05 15.73 3.19
N TYR A 61 -1.98 15.49 1.88
CA TYR A 61 -1.31 14.34 1.29
C TYR A 61 0.17 14.33 1.67
N ALA A 62 0.85 15.47 1.53
CA ALA A 62 2.25 15.59 1.86
C ALA A 62 2.51 15.31 3.35
N ALA A 63 1.71 15.90 4.25
CA ALA A 63 1.79 15.67 5.69
C ALA A 63 1.50 14.20 6.05
N ALA A 64 0.48 13.60 5.44
CA ALA A 64 0.10 12.22 5.65
C ALA A 64 1.20 11.24 5.18
N THR A 65 1.87 11.54 4.07
CA THR A 65 3.03 10.78 3.59
C THR A 65 4.16 10.77 4.63
N VAL A 66 4.47 11.93 5.22
CA VAL A 66 5.46 12.05 6.29
C VAL A 66 5.01 11.31 7.56
N ALA A 67 3.71 11.33 7.86
CA ALA A 67 3.11 10.61 8.98
C ALA A 67 2.89 9.09 8.73
N PHE A 68 3.52 8.52 7.68
CA PHE A 68 3.41 7.11 7.32
C PHE A 68 2.00 6.62 6.94
N VAL A 69 1.08 7.52 6.60
CA VAL A 69 -0.24 7.16 6.07
C VAL A 69 -0.08 6.55 4.67
N PRO A 70 -0.73 5.40 4.36
CA PRO A 70 -0.58 4.78 3.04
C PRO A 70 -1.12 5.66 1.91
N GLY A 71 -0.27 6.03 0.95
CA GLY A 71 -0.66 6.91 -0.17
C GLY A 71 -1.78 6.37 -1.07
N ALA A 72 -1.95 5.05 -1.14
CA ALA A 72 -3.06 4.41 -1.86
C ALA A 72 -4.43 4.93 -1.38
N VAL A 73 -4.54 5.21 -0.08
CA VAL A 73 -5.77 5.71 0.54
C VAL A 73 -6.16 7.07 0.00
N LEU A 74 -5.18 7.96 0.00
CA LEU A 74 -5.36 9.33 -0.42
C LEU A 74 -5.53 9.41 -1.94
N SER A 75 -4.92 8.49 -2.69
CA SER A 75 -5.10 8.38 -4.14
C SER A 75 -6.51 7.94 -4.51
N LEU A 76 -7.07 6.96 -3.79
CA LEU A 76 -8.48 6.57 -3.92
C LEU A 76 -9.41 7.74 -3.59
N ALA A 77 -9.13 8.45 -2.49
CA ALA A 77 -9.88 9.65 -2.10
C ALA A 77 -9.85 10.72 -3.20
N ALA A 78 -8.67 11.00 -3.76
CA ALA A 78 -8.50 11.98 -4.82
C ALA A 78 -9.35 11.66 -6.05
N GLY A 79 -9.38 10.38 -6.45
CA GLY A 79 -10.20 9.92 -7.56
C GLY A 79 -11.69 10.08 -7.29
N ALA A 80 -12.13 9.72 -6.09
CA ALA A 80 -13.53 9.84 -5.68
C ALA A 80 -14.01 11.30 -5.59
N THR A 81 -13.14 12.22 -5.15
CA THR A 81 -13.47 13.65 -5.00
C THR A 81 -13.31 14.45 -6.29
N PHE A 82 -12.14 14.35 -6.94
CA PHE A 82 -11.75 15.26 -8.02
C PHE A 82 -11.82 14.65 -9.42
N GLY A 83 -12.17 13.37 -9.53
CA GLY A 83 -12.14 12.64 -10.79
C GLY A 83 -10.72 12.26 -11.23
N LEU A 84 -10.61 11.62 -12.40
CA LEU A 84 -9.34 11.05 -12.86
C LEU A 84 -8.29 12.11 -13.19
N GLY A 85 -8.64 13.13 -14.00
CA GLY A 85 -7.67 14.11 -14.49
C GLY A 85 -7.09 15.00 -13.37
N PRO A 86 -7.92 15.83 -12.71
CA PRO A 86 -7.47 16.68 -11.61
C PRO A 86 -6.97 15.86 -10.41
N GLY A 87 -7.64 14.76 -10.06
CA GLY A 87 -7.21 13.88 -8.97
C GLY A 87 -5.82 13.31 -9.20
N MET A 88 -5.51 12.85 -10.42
CA MET A 88 -4.18 12.36 -10.77
C MET A 88 -3.11 13.45 -10.64
N LEU A 89 -3.40 14.67 -11.10
CA LEU A 89 -2.50 15.81 -10.97
C LEU A 89 -2.22 16.12 -9.48
N TYR A 90 -3.26 16.20 -8.66
CA TYR A 90 -3.12 16.49 -7.23
C TYR A 90 -2.41 15.38 -6.47
N VAL A 91 -2.66 14.12 -6.81
CA VAL A 91 -1.91 12.97 -6.27
C VAL A 91 -0.44 13.06 -6.65
N MET A 92 -0.11 13.35 -7.92
CA MET A 92 1.29 13.48 -8.34
C MET A 92 2.01 14.60 -7.61
N LEU A 93 1.40 15.78 -7.49
CA LEU A 93 1.99 16.92 -6.79
C LEU A 93 2.10 16.66 -5.29
N GLY A 94 1.02 16.19 -4.65
CA GLY A 94 0.98 15.89 -3.22
C GLY A 94 1.94 14.76 -2.84
N ALA A 95 1.95 13.66 -3.61
CA ALA A 95 2.81 12.53 -3.36
C ALA A 95 4.29 12.86 -3.62
N THR A 96 4.60 13.59 -4.69
CA THR A 96 5.98 14.03 -4.95
C THR A 96 6.47 14.97 -3.86
N THR A 97 5.63 15.89 -3.40
CA THR A 97 5.96 16.82 -2.29
C THR A 97 6.17 16.06 -0.99
N GLY A 98 5.23 15.19 -0.59
CA GLY A 98 5.36 14.36 0.61
C GLY A 98 6.56 13.42 0.58
N ALA A 99 6.79 12.76 -0.56
CA ALA A 99 7.94 11.90 -0.78
C ALA A 99 9.25 12.68 -0.69
N SER A 100 9.28 13.91 -1.20
CA SER A 100 10.43 14.81 -1.10
C SER A 100 10.69 15.22 0.34
N LEU A 101 9.66 15.58 1.10
CA LEU A 101 9.78 15.92 2.51
C LEU A 101 10.30 14.72 3.33
N ALA A 102 9.73 13.53 3.16
CA ALA A 102 10.19 12.32 3.83
C ALA A 102 11.66 11.99 3.50
N PHE A 103 12.03 12.13 2.23
CA PHE A 103 13.40 11.92 1.76
C PHE A 103 14.38 12.93 2.37
N LEU A 104 14.02 14.23 2.41
CA LEU A 104 14.87 15.27 2.97
C LEU A 104 14.97 15.16 4.50
N LEU A 105 13.88 14.80 5.18
CA LEU A 105 13.88 14.49 6.61
C LEU A 105 14.84 13.34 6.92
N ALA A 106 14.75 12.24 6.17
CA ALA A 106 15.71 11.14 6.32
C ALA A 106 17.15 11.61 6.08
N ARG A 107 17.37 12.40 5.03
CA ARG A 107 18.70 12.86 4.61
C ARG A 107 19.40 13.76 5.62
N TYR A 108 18.67 14.71 6.19
CA TYR A 108 19.26 15.74 7.04
C TYR A 108 19.12 15.44 8.52
N VAL A 109 18.11 14.68 8.93
CA VAL A 109 17.84 14.41 10.36
C VAL A 109 18.32 13.02 10.77
N ALA A 110 18.08 11.99 9.93
CA ALA A 110 18.33 10.60 10.31
C ALA A 110 19.66 10.04 9.78
N ARG A 111 20.19 10.59 8.69
CA ARG A 111 21.34 10.03 7.98
C ARG A 111 22.59 9.93 8.84
N GLU A 112 22.96 10.98 9.56
CA GLU A 112 24.18 10.97 10.38
C GLU A 112 24.10 9.93 11.50
N ALA A 113 22.95 9.82 12.17
CA ALA A 113 22.72 8.84 13.23
C ALA A 113 22.74 7.39 12.70
N ILE A 114 22.19 7.16 11.50
CA ILE A 114 22.19 5.85 10.85
C ILE A 114 23.59 5.50 10.33
N GLU A 115 24.29 6.45 9.72
CA GLU A 115 25.64 6.25 9.20
C GLU A 115 26.59 5.87 10.33
N GLN A 116 26.51 6.53 11.49
CA GLN A 116 27.28 6.14 12.68
C GLN A 116 26.95 4.72 13.18
N ARG A 117 25.69 4.26 13.08
CA ARG A 117 25.30 2.90 13.52
C ARG A 117 25.67 1.80 12.51
N ILE A 118 25.80 2.14 11.24
CA ILE A 118 26.06 1.18 10.15
C ILE A 118 27.51 1.29 9.63
N GLN A 119 28.31 2.20 10.19
CA GLN A 119 29.75 2.31 9.96
C GLN A 119 30.41 0.94 10.13
N GLY A 120 30.87 0.35 9.02
CA GLY A 120 31.50 -0.97 8.96
C GLY A 120 30.77 -2.03 8.11
N SER A 121 29.50 -1.82 7.74
CA SER A 121 28.79 -2.76 6.86
C SER A 121 29.20 -2.58 5.39
N ALA A 122 30.08 -3.46 4.90
CA ALA A 122 30.48 -3.50 3.49
C ALA A 122 29.27 -3.64 2.55
N ARG A 123 28.23 -4.35 2.99
CA ARG A 123 26.97 -4.52 2.23
C ARG A 123 26.22 -3.21 2.08
N PHE A 124 26.08 -2.42 3.14
CA PHE A 124 25.41 -1.12 3.06
C PHE A 124 26.20 -0.16 2.15
N ALA A 125 27.52 -0.11 2.28
CA ALA A 125 28.37 0.72 1.42
C ALA A 125 28.34 0.30 -0.06
N ALA A 126 28.18 -0.99 -0.35
CA ALA A 126 28.01 -1.49 -1.72
C ALA A 126 26.64 -1.08 -2.29
N VAL A 127 25.57 -1.24 -1.51
CA VAL A 127 24.21 -0.82 -1.89
C VAL A 127 24.15 0.68 -2.10
N ASP A 128 24.65 1.49 -1.16
CA ASP A 128 24.67 2.95 -1.25
C ASP A 128 25.41 3.45 -2.49
N ARG A 129 26.55 2.82 -2.85
CA ARG A 129 27.29 3.15 -4.08
C ARG A 129 26.54 2.74 -5.36
N ALA A 130 25.93 1.57 -5.37
CA ALA A 130 25.15 1.09 -6.53
C ALA A 130 23.93 2.00 -6.77
N ILE A 131 23.21 2.33 -5.70
CA ILE A 131 22.06 3.25 -5.76
C ILE A 131 22.52 4.66 -6.15
N GLY A 132 23.64 5.16 -5.62
CA GLY A 132 24.15 6.50 -5.96
C GLY A 132 24.55 6.68 -7.44
N ARG A 133 25.05 5.62 -8.10
CA ARG A 133 25.46 5.68 -9.52
C ARG A 133 24.28 5.74 -10.49
N GLU A 134 23.23 4.96 -10.21
CA GLU A 134 22.07 4.78 -11.09
C GLU A 134 20.79 5.30 -10.41
N GLY A 135 20.90 6.39 -9.64
CA GLY A 135 19.87 6.86 -8.72
C GLY A 135 18.49 7.02 -9.38
N PHE A 136 18.43 7.68 -10.53
CA PHE A 136 17.18 7.84 -11.28
C PHE A 136 16.56 6.49 -11.66
N LYS A 137 17.36 5.62 -12.30
CA LYS A 137 16.89 4.32 -12.81
C LYS A 137 16.43 3.42 -11.68
N ILE A 138 17.19 3.35 -10.59
CA ILE A 138 16.85 2.52 -9.43
C ILE A 138 15.59 3.03 -8.75
N VAL A 139 15.48 4.33 -8.50
CA VAL A 139 14.27 4.90 -7.87
C VAL A 139 13.05 4.70 -8.76
N MET A 140 13.19 4.87 -10.07
CA MET A 140 12.09 4.67 -11.02
C MET A 140 11.63 3.21 -11.03
N LEU A 141 12.55 2.26 -11.11
CA LEU A 141 12.22 0.82 -11.04
C LEU A 141 11.58 0.42 -9.70
N LEU A 142 12.07 0.98 -8.59
CA LEU A 142 11.49 0.74 -7.27
C LEU A 142 10.08 1.32 -7.14
N ARG A 143 9.79 2.45 -7.79
CA ARG A 143 8.44 3.06 -7.80
C ARG A 143 7.46 2.33 -8.72
N LEU A 144 7.96 1.74 -9.80
CA LEU A 144 7.16 0.86 -10.67
C LEU A 144 6.88 -0.49 -10.02
N SER A 145 7.77 -0.92 -9.12
CA SER A 145 7.61 -2.17 -8.37
C SER A 145 6.65 -2.00 -7.18
N PRO A 146 5.63 -2.86 -7.03
CA PRO A 146 4.74 -2.82 -5.86
C PRO A 146 5.37 -3.42 -4.59
N VAL A 147 6.62 -3.89 -4.66
CA VAL A 147 7.27 -4.65 -3.59
C VAL A 147 7.56 -3.81 -2.36
N PHE A 148 7.85 -2.51 -2.52
CA PHE A 148 8.26 -1.65 -1.42
C PHE A 148 7.12 -0.73 -0.96
N PRO A 149 6.84 -0.68 0.35
CA PRO A 149 5.90 0.31 0.89
C PRO A 149 6.39 1.73 0.58
N PHE A 150 5.51 2.54 -0.01
CA PHE A 150 5.83 3.89 -0.48
C PHE A 150 6.56 4.74 0.57
N ASN A 151 6.03 4.79 1.80
CA ASN A 151 6.60 5.61 2.86
C ASN A 151 8.01 5.11 3.24
N LEU A 152 8.16 3.81 3.47
CA LEU A 152 9.44 3.21 3.84
C LEU A 152 10.49 3.42 2.74
N LEU A 153 10.10 3.31 1.47
CA LEU A 153 10.96 3.56 0.33
C LEU A 153 11.52 4.99 0.35
N ASN A 154 10.68 5.99 0.59
CA ASN A 154 11.08 7.40 0.59
C ASN A 154 12.12 7.71 1.68
N TYR A 155 11.91 7.22 2.91
CA TYR A 155 12.88 7.38 4.00
C TYR A 155 14.17 6.60 3.72
N SER A 156 14.05 5.36 3.23
CA SER A 156 15.22 4.52 2.93
C SER A 156 16.11 5.15 1.86
N LEU A 157 15.52 5.69 0.80
CA LEU A 157 16.26 6.38 -0.27
C LEU A 157 16.89 7.68 0.21
N GLY A 158 16.27 8.39 1.16
CA GLY A 158 16.85 9.60 1.76
C GLY A 158 18.16 9.34 2.52
N LEU A 159 18.30 8.14 3.08
CA LEU A 159 19.53 7.67 3.75
C LEU A 159 20.65 7.28 2.77
N THR A 160 20.37 7.16 1.48
CA THR A 160 21.35 6.80 0.44
C THR A 160 21.97 8.04 -0.24
N LYS A 161 22.93 7.81 -1.14
CA LYS A 161 23.59 8.81 -1.99
C LYS A 161 22.81 9.25 -3.24
N VAL A 162 21.55 8.84 -3.40
CA VAL A 162 20.70 9.28 -4.51
C VAL A 162 20.63 10.81 -4.58
N ARG A 163 20.80 11.41 -5.75
CA ARG A 163 20.64 12.86 -5.92
C ARG A 163 19.16 13.22 -5.80
N PHE A 164 18.85 14.33 -5.13
CA PHE A 164 17.46 14.75 -4.95
C PHE A 164 16.75 15.01 -6.29
N ALA A 165 17.46 15.58 -7.28
CA ALA A 165 16.94 15.79 -8.63
C ALA A 165 16.52 14.46 -9.29
N ASP A 166 17.37 13.44 -9.23
CA ASP A 166 17.09 12.11 -9.78
C ASP A 166 15.89 11.47 -9.09
N TYR A 167 15.76 11.65 -7.77
CA TYR A 167 14.64 11.15 -6.99
C TYR A 167 13.31 11.81 -7.38
N VAL A 168 13.30 13.14 -7.54
CA VAL A 168 12.11 13.89 -7.96
C VAL A 168 11.73 13.52 -9.40
N ALA A 169 12.70 13.49 -10.32
CA ALA A 169 12.47 13.11 -11.72
C ALA A 169 11.92 11.68 -11.84
N ALA A 170 12.43 10.75 -11.02
CA ALA A 170 11.94 9.38 -10.98
C ALA A 170 10.51 9.24 -10.44
N SER A 171 9.88 10.32 -9.94
CA SER A 171 8.48 10.30 -9.50
C SER A 171 7.48 10.03 -10.62
N ILE A 172 7.90 10.22 -11.88
CA ILE A 172 7.16 9.78 -13.06
C ILE A 172 6.89 8.26 -13.01
N GLY A 173 7.77 7.47 -12.37
CA GLY A 173 7.55 6.04 -12.14
C GLY A 173 6.34 5.72 -11.26
N MET A 174 5.77 6.69 -10.53
CA MET A 174 4.54 6.51 -9.77
C MET A 174 3.27 6.59 -10.62
N LEU A 175 3.37 7.06 -11.88
CA LEU A 175 2.21 7.31 -12.73
C LEU A 175 1.31 6.07 -12.86
N PRO A 176 1.82 4.87 -13.20
CA PRO A 176 0.94 3.72 -13.42
C PRO A 176 0.19 3.30 -12.16
N GLY A 177 0.88 3.26 -11.01
CA GLY A 177 0.26 2.91 -9.73
C GLY A 177 -0.75 3.95 -9.27
N SER A 178 -0.42 5.23 -9.43
CA SER A 178 -1.31 6.32 -9.01
C SER A 178 -2.52 6.45 -9.91
N LEU A 179 -2.37 6.17 -11.21
CA LEU A 179 -3.47 6.10 -12.15
C LEU A 179 -4.44 4.97 -11.74
N LEU A 180 -3.91 3.78 -11.44
CA LEU A 180 -4.73 2.64 -11.01
C LEU A 180 -5.54 2.96 -9.75
N TYR A 181 -4.91 3.51 -8.72
CA TYR A 181 -5.62 3.87 -7.49
C TYR A 181 -6.60 5.03 -7.69
N THR A 182 -6.21 6.07 -8.41
CA THR A 182 -7.10 7.22 -8.68
C THR A 182 -8.31 6.77 -9.50
N TYR A 183 -8.11 5.99 -10.55
CA TYR A 183 -9.21 5.44 -11.36
C TYR A 183 -10.13 4.54 -10.55
N SER A 184 -9.57 3.67 -9.70
CA SER A 184 -10.37 2.87 -8.76
C SER A 184 -11.21 3.75 -7.84
N GLY A 185 -10.64 4.88 -7.39
CA GLY A 185 -11.33 5.90 -6.60
C GLY A 185 -12.50 6.53 -7.35
N VAL A 186 -12.33 6.86 -8.64
CA VAL A 186 -13.41 7.36 -9.50
C VAL A 186 -14.55 6.35 -9.58
N VAL A 187 -14.25 5.09 -9.88
CA VAL A 187 -15.26 4.03 -9.98
C VAL A 187 -16.03 3.87 -8.66
N VAL A 188 -15.32 3.87 -7.53
CA VAL A 188 -15.94 3.81 -6.20
C VAL A 188 -16.81 5.03 -5.93
N GLY A 189 -16.31 6.23 -6.25
CA GLY A 189 -17.04 7.49 -6.08
C GLY A 189 -18.32 7.55 -6.93
N ASP A 190 -18.24 7.12 -8.19
CA ASP A 190 -19.39 7.06 -9.11
C ASP A 190 -20.45 6.09 -8.60
N VAL A 191 -20.05 4.92 -8.10
CA VAL A 191 -20.98 3.95 -7.49
C VAL A 191 -21.71 4.56 -6.28
N ILE A 192 -21.00 5.30 -5.42
CA ILE A 192 -21.61 5.97 -4.26
C ILE A 192 -22.57 7.09 -4.66
N ARG A 193 -22.19 7.89 -5.68
CA ARG A 193 -23.02 9.00 -6.19
C ARG A 193 -24.28 8.50 -6.91
N LEU A 194 -24.15 7.45 -7.71
CA LEU A 194 -25.28 6.79 -8.38
C LEU A 194 -26.24 6.14 -7.38
N ALA A 195 -25.74 5.74 -6.20
CA ALA A 195 -26.57 5.31 -5.07
C ALA A 195 -27.22 6.48 -4.30
N GLY A 196 -27.08 7.73 -4.76
CA GLY A 196 -27.71 8.92 -4.17
C GLY A 196 -27.10 9.35 -2.84
N GLY A 197 -25.85 8.97 -2.53
CA GLY A 197 -25.24 9.22 -1.22
C GLY A 197 -25.80 8.35 -0.08
N ALA A 198 -26.81 7.53 -0.36
CA ALA A 198 -27.12 6.38 0.47
C ALA A 198 -26.03 5.32 0.21
N ALA A 199 -25.50 4.72 1.27
CA ALA A 199 -24.71 3.49 1.10
C ALA A 199 -25.53 2.54 0.20
N PRO A 200 -24.94 1.96 -0.86
CA PRO A 200 -25.69 1.18 -1.84
C PRO A 200 -26.61 0.21 -1.10
N GLU A 201 -27.90 0.19 -1.46
CA GLU A 201 -28.83 -0.74 -0.83
C GLU A 201 -28.18 -2.11 -0.84
N ARG A 202 -28.04 -2.71 0.34
CA ARG A 202 -27.46 -4.04 0.51
C ARG A 202 -28.46 -5.07 0.00
N GLY A 203 -28.72 -5.02 -1.30
CA GLY A 203 -29.59 -5.93 -2.00
C GLY A 203 -28.87 -7.23 -2.35
N PRO A 204 -29.58 -8.17 -2.97
CA PRO A 204 -29.03 -9.46 -3.37
C PRO A 204 -27.77 -9.33 -4.23
N VAL A 205 -27.69 -8.29 -5.08
CA VAL A 205 -26.54 -8.02 -5.94
C VAL A 205 -25.29 -7.67 -5.14
N TYR A 206 -25.39 -6.83 -4.09
CA TYR A 206 -24.28 -6.50 -3.20
C TYR A 206 -23.73 -7.77 -2.53
N TYR A 207 -24.62 -8.58 -1.95
CA TYR A 207 -24.21 -9.85 -1.33
C TYR A 207 -23.64 -10.83 -2.35
N THR A 208 -24.15 -10.85 -3.58
CA THR A 208 -23.62 -11.68 -4.67
C THR A 208 -22.19 -11.26 -5.02
N VAL A 209 -21.92 -9.97 -5.21
CA VAL A 209 -20.55 -9.48 -5.50
C VAL A 209 -19.60 -9.78 -4.35
N VAL A 210 -20.04 -9.57 -3.10
CA VAL A 210 -19.23 -9.89 -1.91
C VAL A 210 -18.95 -11.38 -1.81
N VAL A 211 -19.96 -12.25 -1.99
CA VAL A 211 -19.81 -13.71 -1.93
C VAL A 211 -18.94 -14.21 -3.07
N LEU A 212 -19.11 -13.69 -4.29
CA LEU A 212 -18.27 -14.04 -5.43
C LEU A 212 -16.81 -13.60 -5.21
N GLY A 213 -16.59 -12.39 -4.68
CA GLY A 213 -15.25 -11.90 -4.35
C GLY A 213 -14.57 -12.74 -3.26
N LEU A 214 -15.32 -13.12 -2.22
CA LEU A 214 -14.85 -14.04 -1.17
C LEU A 214 -14.54 -15.42 -1.74
N ALA A 215 -15.44 -15.98 -2.55
CA ALA A 215 -15.27 -17.28 -3.18
C ALA A 215 -14.05 -17.28 -4.12
N ALA A 216 -13.86 -16.25 -4.92
CA ALA A 216 -12.69 -16.07 -5.77
C ALA A 216 -11.41 -15.99 -4.94
N THR A 217 -11.41 -15.23 -3.85
CA THR A 217 -10.25 -15.11 -2.94
C THR A 217 -9.88 -16.45 -2.31
N VAL A 218 -10.87 -17.20 -1.83
CA VAL A 218 -10.68 -18.55 -1.27
C VAL A 218 -10.16 -19.51 -2.34
N ALA A 219 -10.73 -19.49 -3.54
CA ALA A 219 -10.31 -20.33 -4.66
C ALA A 219 -8.86 -20.05 -5.08
N VAL A 220 -8.49 -18.78 -5.23
CA VAL A 220 -7.12 -18.36 -5.56
C VAL A 220 -6.15 -18.78 -4.46
N THR A 221 -6.48 -18.53 -3.19
CA THR A 221 -5.61 -18.91 -2.07
C THR A 221 -5.44 -20.43 -1.99
N ALA A 222 -6.51 -21.19 -2.20
CA ALA A 222 -6.46 -22.64 -2.24
C ALA A 222 -5.63 -23.16 -3.42
N LEU A 223 -5.77 -22.56 -4.61
CA LEU A 223 -4.96 -22.90 -5.79
C LEU A 223 -3.48 -22.61 -5.54
N VAL A 224 -3.13 -21.40 -5.08
CA VAL A 224 -1.74 -21.03 -4.77
C VAL A 224 -1.15 -21.96 -3.71
N THR A 225 -1.90 -22.27 -2.65
CA THR A 225 -1.45 -23.19 -1.61
C THR A 225 -1.25 -24.61 -2.16
N ARG A 226 -2.15 -25.09 -3.02
CA ARG A 226 -2.04 -26.41 -3.66
C ARG A 226 -0.84 -26.49 -4.60
N THR A 227 -0.65 -25.48 -5.44
CA THR A 227 0.48 -25.42 -6.38
C THR A 227 1.81 -25.33 -5.62
N ALA A 228 1.91 -24.49 -4.59
CA ALA A 228 3.10 -24.39 -3.76
C ALA A 228 3.42 -25.71 -3.05
N ARG A 229 2.41 -26.41 -2.51
CA ARG A 229 2.62 -27.72 -1.87
C ARG A 229 3.05 -28.81 -2.85
N ARG A 230 2.51 -28.83 -4.07
CA ARG A 230 2.91 -29.78 -5.11
C ARG A 230 4.36 -29.55 -5.55
N ALA A 231 4.72 -28.30 -5.84
CA ALA A 231 6.07 -27.94 -6.24
C ALA A 231 7.11 -28.26 -5.14
N LEU A 232 6.76 -28.05 -3.86
CA LEU A 232 7.61 -28.43 -2.74
C LEU A 232 7.78 -29.95 -2.64
N GLY A 233 6.69 -30.71 -2.81
CA GLY A 233 6.73 -32.18 -2.77
C GLY A 233 7.60 -32.79 -3.87
N GLU A 234 7.50 -32.27 -5.10
CA GLU A 234 8.33 -32.69 -6.23
C GLU A 234 9.82 -32.37 -6.01
N ALA A 235 10.15 -31.20 -5.45
CA ALA A 235 11.52 -30.79 -5.18
C ALA A 235 12.20 -31.56 -4.01
N THR A 236 11.42 -32.10 -3.07
CA THR A 236 11.94 -32.96 -1.99
C THR A 236 11.99 -34.45 -2.35
N ALA A 237 11.35 -34.86 -3.46
CA ALA A 237 11.35 -36.24 -3.93
C ALA A 237 12.41 -36.51 -5.02
N ALA A 238 13.08 -35.46 -5.51
CA ALA A 238 14.23 -35.51 -6.42
C ALA A 238 15.54 -35.40 -5.65
#